data_AF-A0AAN9VRS5-F1
#
_entry.id   AF-A0AAN9VRS5-F1
#
_cell.length_a   1.000
_cell.length_b   1.000
_cell.length_c   1.000
_cell.angle_alpha   90.00
_cell.angle_beta   90.00
_cell.angle_gamma   90.00
#
_symmetry.space_group_name_H-M   'P 1'
#
loop_
_entity.id
_entity.type
_entity.pdbx_description
1 polymer ?
#
loop_
_entity_poly.entity_id
_entity_poly.type
_entity_poly.pdbx_seq_one_letter_code
_entity_poly.pdbx_strand_id
1 'polypeptide(L)'
;MAEKGKKFLHLPYTVKGMDVSCSGILSNIEKQAPHLISSKQYAPEDLCYSLQETIFAMLVENTERAMSHCGSQEVLIVGGVGCNLRLQEMMNIMSEERGAKLYATDERFCIDNGAMIAQAGIEMFQSGTTTPWDLVTCAQRGKKFLHLPYTVKGMDVSCSGILSNIEKQAPHLISSKQYAPEDLCYSLQETIFAMLVENTERAMSHCGSQEVLIVGGVGCNLRLQEMMNIMSEERGAKLYATDERFCIDNGAMIAQAGIEMFQSGTTTPWDLVTCAQRYRTDEVEVT
;
A
#
# COMPACT_ATOMS: atom_id res chain seq x y z
N MET A 1 0.67 3.32 -24.33
CA MET A 1 1.85 4.08 -24.83
C MET A 1 2.96 3.15 -25.28
N ALA A 2 3.39 2.18 -24.46
CA ALA A 2 4.46 1.23 -24.79
C ALA A 2 4.26 0.47 -26.11
N GLU A 3 3.03 0.04 -26.44
CA GLU A 3 2.72 -0.68 -27.70
C GLU A 3 3.10 0.09 -28.98
N LYS A 4 3.24 1.42 -28.89
CA LYS A 4 3.60 2.26 -30.03
C LYS A 4 5.11 2.45 -30.18
N GLY A 5 5.90 1.99 -29.21
CA GLY A 5 7.37 2.07 -29.24
C GLY A 5 7.96 1.12 -30.28
N LYS A 6 9.05 1.56 -30.92
CA LYS A 6 9.76 0.82 -31.99
C LYS A 6 11.24 0.66 -31.70
N LYS A 7 11.82 1.50 -30.84
CA LYS A 7 13.23 1.44 -30.46
C LYS A 7 13.37 0.97 -29.01
N PHE A 8 14.32 0.06 -28.79
CA PHE A 8 14.69 -0.39 -27.46
C PHE A 8 15.92 0.38 -26.97
N LEU A 9 15.83 0.91 -25.75
CA LEU A 9 16.91 1.51 -24.98
C LEU A 9 17.32 0.53 -23.89
N HIS A 10 18.59 0.16 -23.83
CA HIS A 10 19.09 -0.66 -22.73
C HIS A 10 19.04 0.11 -21.41
N LEU A 11 18.26 -0.39 -20.47
CA LEU A 11 18.12 0.14 -19.14
C LEU A 11 18.89 -0.71 -18.12
N PRO A 12 19.21 -0.16 -16.94
CA PRO A 12 19.85 -0.94 -15.89
C PRO A 12 19.03 -2.18 -15.55
N TYR A 13 19.66 -3.36 -15.54
CA TYR A 13 18.97 -4.61 -15.22
C TYR A 13 19.40 -5.06 -13.82
N THR A 14 18.49 -5.00 -12.84
CA THR A 14 18.84 -5.20 -11.41
C THR A 14 18.00 -6.30 -10.78
N VAL A 15 18.45 -7.54 -10.96
CA VAL A 15 17.92 -8.72 -10.25
C VAL A 15 19.02 -9.27 -9.35
N LYS A 16 18.77 -9.34 -8.04
CA LYS A 16 19.72 -9.92 -7.07
C LYS A 16 19.04 -11.06 -6.33
N GLY A 17 19.41 -12.30 -6.63
CA GLY A 17 18.71 -13.47 -6.09
C GLY A 17 17.26 -13.48 -6.58
N MET A 18 16.32 -13.35 -5.63
CA MET A 18 14.88 -13.23 -5.92
C MET A 18 14.32 -11.80 -5.75
N ASP A 19 15.19 -10.81 -5.59
CA ASP A 19 14.79 -9.41 -5.41
C ASP A 19 14.82 -8.65 -6.73
N VAL A 20 13.72 -7.96 -7.03
CA VAL A 20 13.57 -7.03 -8.14
C VAL A 20 13.57 -5.60 -7.58
N SER A 21 14.44 -4.73 -8.10
CA SER A 21 14.50 -3.32 -7.71
C SER A 21 14.30 -2.41 -8.91
N CYS A 22 13.26 -1.57 -8.86
CA CYS A 22 12.92 -0.62 -9.92
C CYS A 22 13.48 0.79 -9.69
N SER A 23 14.02 1.09 -8.50
CA SER A 23 14.45 2.45 -8.14
C SER A 23 15.60 2.97 -9.02
N GLY A 24 16.56 2.11 -9.34
CA GLY A 24 17.68 2.45 -10.22
C GLY A 24 17.25 2.69 -11.66
N ILE A 25 16.27 1.94 -12.16
CA ILE A 25 15.75 2.07 -13.53
C ILE A 25 14.96 3.37 -13.66
N LEU A 26 14.09 3.65 -12.70
CA LEU A 26 13.27 4.86 -12.73
C LEU A 26 14.14 6.12 -12.69
N SER A 27 15.08 6.19 -11.74
CA SER A 27 16.03 7.31 -11.61
C SER A 27 16.85 7.51 -12.89
N ASN A 28 17.23 6.40 -13.55
CA ASN A 28 17.99 6.43 -14.79
C ASN A 28 17.17 7.03 -15.94
N ILE A 29 15.91 6.60 -16.10
CA ILE A 29 15.00 7.14 -17.11
C ILE A 29 14.69 8.60 -16.82
N GLU A 30 14.34 8.98 -15.59
CA GLU A 30 14.01 10.36 -15.23
C GLU A 30 15.16 11.32 -15.58
N LYS A 31 16.40 10.90 -15.35
CA LYS A 31 17.58 11.69 -15.67
C LYS A 31 17.84 11.79 -17.18
N GLN A 32 17.61 10.72 -17.94
CA GLN A 32 17.97 10.67 -19.36
C GLN A 32 16.85 11.08 -20.31
N ALA A 33 15.59 10.85 -19.95
CA ALA A 33 14.43 11.03 -20.80
C ALA A 33 14.31 12.46 -21.38
N PRO A 34 14.51 13.56 -20.60
CA PRO A 34 14.43 14.91 -21.16
C PRO A 34 15.45 15.12 -22.28
N HIS A 35 16.69 14.64 -22.09
CA HIS A 35 17.74 14.76 -23.10
C HIS A 35 17.43 13.91 -24.33
N LEU A 36 17.08 12.62 -24.15
CA LEU A 36 16.82 11.67 -25.23
C LEU A 36 15.62 12.06 -26.12
N ILE A 37 14.60 12.68 -25.51
CA ILE A 37 13.44 13.21 -26.24
C ILE A 37 13.81 14.51 -26.95
N SER A 38 14.52 15.43 -26.28
CA SER A 38 14.93 16.72 -26.88
C SER A 38 15.87 16.56 -28.07
N SER A 39 16.75 15.55 -28.03
CA SER A 39 17.66 15.21 -29.13
C SER A 39 16.98 14.43 -30.27
N LYS A 40 15.67 14.15 -30.16
CA LYS A 40 14.88 13.32 -31.09
C LYS A 40 15.46 11.92 -31.35
N GLN A 41 16.27 11.42 -30.41
CA GLN A 41 16.88 10.09 -30.53
C GLN A 41 15.84 8.99 -30.25
N TYR A 42 14.97 9.22 -29.26
CA TYR A 42 13.89 8.33 -28.83
C TYR A 42 12.57 9.10 -28.68
N ALA A 43 11.46 8.46 -29.01
CA ALA A 43 10.12 8.97 -28.68
C ALA A 43 9.73 8.56 -27.25
N PRO A 44 8.81 9.28 -26.59
CA PRO A 44 8.28 8.87 -25.27
C PRO A 44 7.75 7.43 -25.26
N GLU A 45 7.12 6.99 -26.35
CA GLU A 45 6.62 5.64 -26.54
C GLU A 45 7.75 4.59 -26.54
N ASP A 46 8.91 4.91 -27.11
CA ASP A 46 10.10 4.04 -27.11
C ASP A 46 10.66 3.87 -25.69
N LEU A 47 10.65 4.93 -24.89
CA LEU A 47 11.11 4.89 -23.50
C LEU A 47 10.16 4.06 -22.64
N CYS A 48 8.84 4.24 -22.80
CA CYS A 48 7.83 3.41 -22.14
C CYS A 48 7.94 1.94 -22.53
N TYR A 49 8.15 1.65 -23.83
CA TYR A 49 8.39 0.30 -24.33
C TYR A 49 9.61 -0.35 -23.69
N SER A 50 10.74 0.38 -23.68
CA SER A 50 12.00 -0.10 -23.11
C SER A 50 11.88 -0.38 -21.61
N LEU A 51 11.20 0.50 -20.88
CA LEU A 51 10.92 0.34 -19.45
C LEU A 51 10.06 -0.89 -19.19
N GLN A 52 8.96 -1.03 -19.93
CA GLN A 52 8.04 -2.14 -19.80
C GLN A 52 8.75 -3.48 -20.03
N GLU A 53 9.44 -3.65 -21.16
CA GLU A 53 10.12 -4.89 -21.50
C GLU A 53 11.23 -5.23 -20.50
N THR A 54 12.00 -4.23 -20.04
CA THR A 54 13.06 -4.45 -19.05
C THR A 54 12.49 -4.94 -17.71
N ILE A 55 11.45 -4.27 -17.19
CA ILE A 55 10.83 -4.67 -15.92
C ILE A 55 10.18 -6.04 -16.06
N PHE A 56 9.47 -6.31 -17.16
CA PHE A 56 8.81 -7.60 -17.36
C PHE A 56 9.81 -8.73 -17.49
N ALA A 57 10.93 -8.54 -18.18
CA ALA A 57 12.01 -9.51 -18.22
C ALA A 57 12.56 -9.81 -16.81
N MET A 58 12.77 -8.78 -15.98
CA MET A 58 13.20 -8.95 -14.59
C MET A 58 12.20 -9.76 -13.75
N LEU A 59 10.90 -9.51 -13.95
CA LEU A 59 9.84 -10.26 -13.27
C LEU A 59 9.82 -11.72 -13.74
N VAL A 60 9.92 -11.97 -15.04
CA VAL A 60 9.94 -13.34 -15.61
C VAL A 60 11.13 -14.13 -15.10
N GLU A 61 12.33 -13.56 -15.13
CA GLU A 61 13.55 -14.19 -14.59
C GLU A 61 13.38 -14.52 -13.10
N ASN A 62 12.79 -13.61 -12.33
CA ASN A 62 12.58 -13.84 -10.91
C ASN A 62 11.57 -14.97 -10.64
N THR A 63 10.45 -14.97 -11.36
CA THR A 63 9.44 -16.03 -11.28
C THR A 63 10.04 -17.37 -11.66
N GLU A 64 10.82 -17.44 -12.74
CA GLU A 64 11.50 -18.66 -13.17
C GLU A 64 12.46 -19.19 -12.09
N ARG A 65 13.25 -18.31 -11.46
CA ARG A 65 14.11 -18.68 -10.33
C ARG A 65 13.31 -19.21 -9.15
N ALA A 66 12.20 -18.55 -8.80
CA ALA A 66 11.33 -18.95 -7.72
C ALA A 66 10.74 -20.35 -7.98
N MET A 67 10.21 -20.59 -9.18
CA MET A 67 9.71 -21.90 -9.59
C MET A 67 10.77 -23.00 -9.45
N SER A 68 11.98 -22.75 -9.92
CA SER A 68 13.08 -23.72 -9.80
C SER A 68 13.45 -23.99 -8.34
N HIS A 69 13.32 -23.00 -7.46
CA HIS A 69 13.65 -23.14 -6.05
C HIS A 69 12.59 -23.92 -5.26
N CYS A 70 11.30 -23.64 -5.51
CA CYS A 70 10.19 -24.31 -4.83
C CYS A 70 9.75 -25.63 -5.50
N GLY A 71 10.25 -25.92 -6.71
CA GLY A 71 9.82 -27.08 -7.49
C GLY A 71 8.40 -26.95 -8.04
N SER A 72 7.86 -25.73 -8.16
CA SER A 72 6.52 -25.49 -8.69
C SER A 72 6.47 -25.65 -10.20
N GLN A 73 5.39 -26.24 -10.70
CA GLN A 73 5.03 -26.33 -12.12
C GLN A 73 3.86 -25.41 -12.47
N GLU A 74 3.53 -24.49 -11.57
CA GLU A 74 2.42 -23.56 -11.71
C GLU A 74 2.87 -22.14 -11.39
N VAL A 75 2.44 -21.19 -12.22
CA VAL A 75 2.64 -19.76 -12.03
C VAL A 75 1.25 -19.12 -11.98
N LEU A 76 0.98 -18.37 -10.91
CA LEU A 76 -0.22 -17.53 -10.81
C LEU A 76 0.21 -16.07 -10.92
N ILE A 77 -0.39 -15.33 -11.85
CA ILE A 77 -0.22 -13.89 -11.98
C ILE A 77 -1.48 -13.16 -11.51
N VAL A 78 -1.31 -12.26 -10.55
CA VAL A 78 -2.35 -11.44 -9.92
C VAL A 78 -1.84 -10.01 -9.72
N GLY A 79 -2.71 -9.10 -9.28
CA GLY A 79 -2.38 -7.71 -9.03
C GLY A 79 -2.56 -6.83 -10.28
N GLY A 80 -2.63 -5.50 -10.07
CA GLY A 80 -2.89 -4.56 -11.17
C GLY A 80 -1.88 -4.60 -12.32
N VAL A 81 -0.60 -4.91 -12.04
CA VAL A 81 0.43 -5.13 -13.08
C VAL A 81 0.21 -6.46 -13.80
N GLY A 82 -0.33 -7.46 -13.10
CA GLY A 82 -0.66 -8.78 -13.64
C GLY A 82 -1.77 -8.76 -14.69
N CYS A 83 -2.61 -7.72 -14.72
CA CYS A 83 -3.58 -7.48 -15.79
C CYS A 83 -2.92 -7.15 -17.15
N ASN A 84 -1.62 -6.83 -17.17
CA ASN A 84 -0.94 -6.46 -18.40
C ASN A 84 -0.74 -7.67 -19.32
N LEU A 85 -1.40 -7.64 -20.49
CA LEU A 85 -1.38 -8.73 -21.47
C LEU A 85 0.03 -9.08 -21.95
N ARG A 86 0.93 -8.08 -22.06
CA ARG A 86 2.31 -8.32 -22.47
C ARG A 86 3.11 -9.06 -21.40
N LEU A 87 2.90 -8.75 -20.12
CA LEU A 87 3.51 -9.51 -19.02
C LEU A 87 2.97 -10.95 -18.99
N GLN A 88 1.66 -11.13 -19.17
CA GLN A 88 1.04 -12.46 -19.23
C GLN A 88 1.62 -13.28 -20.39
N GLU A 89 1.79 -12.68 -21.57
CA GLU A 89 2.42 -13.32 -22.72
C GLU A 89 3.85 -13.78 -22.40
N MET A 90 4.69 -12.90 -21.84
CA MET A 90 6.08 -13.23 -21.49
C MET A 90 6.16 -14.33 -20.42
N MET A 91 5.28 -14.30 -19.43
CA MET A 91 5.18 -15.35 -18.41
C MET A 91 4.70 -16.68 -19.00
N ASN A 92 3.80 -16.64 -19.99
CA ASN A 92 3.29 -17.84 -20.64
C ASN A 92 4.40 -18.54 -21.44
N ILE A 93 5.17 -17.78 -22.21
CA ILE A 93 6.32 -18.31 -22.96
C ILE A 93 7.30 -19.00 -22.01
N MET A 94 7.70 -18.33 -20.91
CA MET A 94 8.60 -18.91 -19.92
C MET A 94 8.00 -20.17 -19.27
N SER A 95 6.70 -20.15 -18.95
CA SER A 95 6.02 -21.30 -18.33
C SER A 95 6.00 -22.50 -19.29
N GLU A 96 5.65 -22.30 -20.56
CA GLU A 96 5.63 -23.35 -21.59
C GLU A 96 7.03 -23.94 -21.82
N GLU A 97 8.08 -23.11 -21.89
CA GLU A 97 9.47 -23.55 -22.01
C GLU A 97 9.93 -24.42 -20.84
N ARG A 98 9.35 -24.20 -19.65
CA ARG A 98 9.61 -24.96 -18.42
C ARG A 98 8.67 -26.15 -18.21
N GLY A 99 7.69 -26.37 -19.09
CA GLY A 99 6.65 -27.39 -18.91
C GLY A 99 5.67 -27.09 -17.78
N ALA A 100 5.60 -25.83 -17.35
CA ALA A 100 4.72 -25.33 -16.32
C ALA A 100 3.46 -24.69 -16.90
N LYS A 101 2.46 -24.45 -16.03
CA LYS A 101 1.19 -23.84 -16.40
C LYS A 101 1.05 -22.45 -15.81
N LEU A 102 0.71 -21.47 -16.66
CA LEU A 102 0.35 -20.13 -16.24
C LEU A 102 -1.16 -20.04 -15.95
N TYR A 103 -1.49 -19.41 -14.83
CA TYR A 103 -2.83 -18.96 -14.48
C TYR A 103 -2.82 -17.43 -14.45
N ALA A 104 -3.43 -16.82 -15.46
CA ALA A 104 -3.72 -15.39 -15.47
C ALA A 104 -5.19 -15.19 -15.12
N THR A 105 -5.43 -14.42 -14.06
CA THR A 105 -6.79 -14.20 -13.56
C THR A 105 -7.42 -13.04 -14.31
N ASP A 106 -8.73 -13.09 -14.53
CA ASP A 106 -9.49 -11.99 -15.15
C ASP A 106 -9.23 -10.67 -14.40
N GLU A 107 -9.16 -9.54 -15.13
CA GLU A 107 -8.84 -8.23 -14.57
C GLU A 107 -9.73 -7.87 -13.37
N ARG A 108 -10.99 -8.33 -13.39
CA ARG A 108 -11.97 -8.11 -12.32
C ARG A 108 -11.54 -8.72 -11.00
N PHE A 109 -10.72 -9.77 -11.03
CA PHE A 109 -10.21 -10.49 -9.84
C PHE A 109 -8.73 -10.20 -9.54
N CYS A 110 -8.03 -9.46 -10.41
CA CYS A 110 -6.64 -9.08 -10.22
C CYS A 110 -6.45 -7.74 -9.49
N ILE A 111 -7.54 -7.00 -9.24
CA ILE A 111 -7.53 -5.73 -8.50
C ILE A 111 -7.95 -5.93 -7.04
N ASP A 112 -7.55 -5.01 -6.16
CA ASP A 112 -7.94 -4.99 -4.75
C ASP A 112 -9.46 -4.80 -4.61
N ASN A 113 -10.22 -5.90 -4.68
CA ASN A 113 -11.66 -5.90 -4.54
C ASN A 113 -12.09 -6.68 -3.28
N GLY A 114 -13.29 -6.37 -2.78
CA GLY A 114 -13.81 -7.02 -1.58
C GLY A 114 -13.99 -8.54 -1.70
N ALA A 115 -14.12 -9.08 -2.92
CA ALA A 115 -14.25 -10.51 -3.15
C ALA A 115 -12.91 -11.25 -2.97
N MET A 116 -11.79 -10.67 -3.42
CA MET A 116 -10.44 -11.19 -3.19
C MET A 116 -10.12 -11.23 -1.69
N ILE A 117 -10.44 -10.15 -0.97
CA ILE A 117 -10.26 -10.08 0.49
C ILE A 117 -11.13 -11.13 1.19
N ALA A 118 -12.40 -11.28 0.78
CA ALA A 118 -13.30 -12.27 1.35
C ALA A 118 -12.82 -13.71 1.08
N GLN A 119 -12.39 -14.01 -0.14
CA GLN A 119 -11.89 -15.34 -0.52
C GLN A 119 -10.59 -15.67 0.22
N ALA A 120 -9.64 -14.73 0.31
CA ALA A 120 -8.44 -14.89 1.12
C ALA A 120 -8.80 -15.13 2.60
N GLY A 121 -9.77 -14.38 3.14
CA GLY A 121 -10.28 -14.59 4.50
C GLY A 121 -10.90 -15.98 4.71
N ILE A 122 -11.65 -16.50 3.73
CA ILE A 122 -12.23 -17.84 3.75
C ILE A 122 -11.12 -18.92 3.74
N GLU A 123 -10.13 -18.79 2.85
CA GLU A 123 -9.01 -19.74 2.74
C GLU A 123 -8.13 -19.73 4.00
N MET A 124 -7.87 -18.56 4.55
CA MET A 124 -7.21 -18.40 5.85
C MET A 124 -8.01 -19.10 6.95
N PHE A 125 -9.31 -18.86 7.05
CA PHE A 125 -10.15 -19.53 8.04
C PHE A 125 -10.17 -21.06 7.87
N GLN A 126 -10.31 -21.56 6.63
CA GLN A 126 -10.31 -22.99 6.31
C GLN A 126 -8.98 -23.68 6.59
N SER A 127 -7.86 -22.99 6.41
CA SER A 127 -6.52 -23.48 6.76
C SER A 127 -6.23 -23.48 8.26
N GLY A 128 -7.19 -23.03 9.09
CA GLY A 128 -7.00 -22.83 10.52
C GLY A 128 -6.20 -21.57 10.85
N THR A 129 -5.87 -20.75 9.84
CA THR A 129 -5.28 -19.43 10.00
C THR A 129 -6.36 -18.47 10.47
N THR A 130 -6.56 -18.44 11.78
CA THR A 130 -7.39 -17.42 12.42
C THR A 130 -6.51 -16.24 12.79
N THR A 131 -7.05 -15.02 12.71
CA THR A 131 -6.38 -13.86 13.31
C THR A 131 -6.36 -14.08 14.82
N PRO A 132 -5.20 -14.33 15.46
CA PRO A 132 -5.14 -14.46 16.90
C PRO A 132 -5.45 -13.10 17.53
N TRP A 133 -5.92 -13.11 18.78
CA TRP A 133 -6.09 -11.95 19.69
C TRP A 133 -6.06 -10.58 19.01
N ASP A 134 -7.24 -9.98 18.82
CA ASP A 134 -7.37 -8.58 18.42
C ASP A 134 -6.38 -7.72 19.23
N LEU A 135 -5.49 -7.03 18.50
CA LEU A 135 -4.44 -6.16 19.07
C LEU A 135 -5.04 -5.20 20.09
N VAL A 136 -6.27 -4.71 19.86
CA VAL A 136 -6.97 -3.80 20.76
C VAL A 136 -7.27 -4.49 22.09
N THR A 137 -7.89 -5.67 22.05
CA THR A 137 -8.16 -6.48 23.24
C THR A 137 -6.88 -6.92 23.96
N CYS A 138 -5.82 -7.24 23.21
CA CYS A 138 -4.50 -7.61 23.74
C CYS A 138 -3.86 -6.43 24.50
N ALA A 139 -3.86 -5.24 23.90
CA ALA A 139 -3.27 -4.03 24.46
C ALA A 139 -3.91 -3.59 25.78
N GLN A 140 -5.22 -3.78 25.95
CA GLN A 140 -5.95 -3.42 27.18
C GLN A 140 -5.44 -4.11 28.45
N ARG A 141 -4.75 -5.24 28.30
CA ARG A 141 -4.22 -6.04 29.42
C ARG A 141 -2.74 -5.77 29.68
N GLY A 142 -2.07 -5.03 28.79
CA GLY A 142 -0.67 -4.65 28.93
C GLY A 142 -0.50 -3.72 30.12
N LYS A 143 0.60 -3.89 30.86
CA LYS A 143 0.93 -3.11 32.06
C LYS A 143 2.30 -2.49 31.98
N LYS A 144 3.16 -3.01 31.11
CA LYS A 144 4.55 -2.60 30.97
C LYS A 144 4.79 -2.02 29.59
N PHE A 145 5.33 -0.80 29.56
CA PHE A 145 5.72 -0.15 28.31
C PHE A 145 7.14 -0.57 27.90
N LEU A 146 7.30 -0.97 26.64
CA LEU A 146 8.57 -1.20 25.96
C LEU A 146 8.83 -0.02 25.02
N HIS A 147 10.00 0.59 25.12
CA HIS A 147 10.40 1.60 24.14
C HIS A 147 10.65 0.97 22.77
N LEU A 148 9.89 1.43 21.79
CA LEU A 148 9.96 1.01 20.41
C LEU A 148 10.53 2.14 19.53
N PRO A 149 11.05 1.82 18.33
CA PRO A 149 11.49 2.83 17.39
C PRO A 149 10.36 3.82 17.08
N TYR A 150 10.61 5.10 17.34
CA TYR A 150 9.67 6.19 17.09
C TYR A 150 10.12 6.94 15.82
N THR A 151 9.40 6.76 14.73
CA THR A 151 9.82 7.14 13.37
C THR A 151 8.87 8.14 12.73
N VAL A 152 8.93 9.38 13.24
CA VAL A 152 8.28 10.56 12.67
C VAL A 152 9.31 11.42 11.95
N LYS A 153 9.03 11.82 10.70
CA LYS A 153 9.87 12.73 9.91
C LYS A 153 9.00 13.84 9.33
N GLY A 154 9.10 15.05 9.87
CA GLY A 154 8.22 16.15 9.44
C GLY A 154 6.76 15.85 9.77
N MET A 155 5.91 15.70 8.76
CA MET A 155 4.51 15.28 8.93
C MET A 155 4.27 13.83 8.46
N ASP A 156 5.34 13.10 8.14
CA ASP A 156 5.27 11.71 7.71
C ASP A 156 5.54 10.75 8.88
N VAL A 157 4.86 9.59 8.84
CA VAL A 157 5.11 8.44 9.72
C VAL A 157 5.68 7.27 8.91
N SER A 158 6.54 6.46 9.51
CA SER A 158 6.98 5.18 8.93
C SER A 158 6.77 4.05 9.93
N CYS A 159 6.00 3.04 9.55
CA CYS A 159 5.66 1.92 10.42
C CYS A 159 6.50 0.64 10.15
N SER A 160 7.29 0.60 9.08
CA SER A 160 8.05 -0.60 8.72
C SER A 160 9.14 -0.93 9.76
N GLY A 161 9.86 0.10 10.23
CA GLY A 161 10.94 -0.08 11.20
C GLY A 161 10.46 -0.60 12.56
N ILE A 162 9.32 -0.08 13.06
CA ILE A 162 8.74 -0.52 14.32
C ILE A 162 8.20 -1.96 14.22
N LEU A 163 7.57 -2.33 13.10
CA LEU A 163 7.06 -3.68 12.87
C LEU A 163 8.20 -4.70 12.85
N SER A 164 9.21 -4.51 12.01
CA SER A 164 10.36 -5.42 11.92
C SER A 164 11.13 -5.52 13.24
N ASN A 165 11.18 -4.43 14.01
CA ASN A 165 11.82 -4.42 15.32
C ASN A 165 11.07 -5.32 16.33
N ILE A 166 9.74 -5.21 16.39
CA ILE A 166 8.90 -6.05 17.25
C ILE A 166 8.97 -7.51 16.82
N GLU A 167 8.82 -7.80 15.53
CA GLU A 167 8.85 -9.19 15.02
C GLU A 167 10.16 -9.89 15.40
N LYS A 168 11.27 -9.16 15.34
CA LYS A 168 12.59 -9.68 15.73
C LYS A 168 12.75 -9.87 17.24
N GLN A 169 12.25 -8.94 18.06
CA GLN A 169 12.49 -8.94 19.51
C GLN A 169 11.45 -9.75 20.31
N ALA A 170 10.19 -9.76 19.86
CA ALA A 170 9.07 -10.34 20.59
C ALA A 170 9.29 -11.80 21.03
N PRO A 171 9.79 -12.72 20.17
CA PRO A 171 10.01 -14.11 20.58
C PRO A 171 10.99 -14.24 21.76
N HIS A 172 12.05 -13.43 21.77
CA HIS A 172 13.03 -13.42 22.85
C HIS A 172 12.46 -12.78 24.13
N LEU A 173 11.76 -11.65 24.01
CA LEU A 173 11.19 -10.94 25.16
C LEU A 173 10.11 -11.76 25.88
N ILE A 174 9.30 -12.50 25.11
CA ILE A 174 8.26 -13.40 25.64
C ILE A 174 8.90 -14.65 26.27
N SER A 175 9.85 -15.31 25.58
CA SER A 175 10.48 -16.54 26.10
C SER A 175 11.32 -16.29 27.36
N SER A 176 11.97 -15.13 27.45
CA SER A 176 12.70 -14.69 28.64
C SER A 176 11.79 -14.18 29.77
N LYS A 177 10.47 -14.16 29.58
CA LYS A 177 9.45 -13.66 30.52
C LYS A 177 9.69 -12.21 30.98
N GLN A 178 10.39 -11.41 30.17
CA GLN A 178 10.64 -10.00 30.48
C GLN A 178 9.42 -9.12 30.18
N TYR A 179 8.62 -9.52 29.18
CA TYR A 179 7.39 -8.87 28.75
C TYR A 179 6.35 -9.93 28.42
N ALA A 180 5.09 -9.65 28.75
CA ALA A 180 3.96 -10.44 28.27
C ALA A 180 3.60 -10.02 26.83
N PRO A 181 2.96 -10.89 26.02
CA PRO A 181 2.44 -10.50 24.71
C PRO A 181 1.56 -9.24 24.77
N GLU A 182 0.74 -9.11 25.82
CA GLU A 182 -0.12 -7.97 26.09
C GLU A 182 0.65 -6.66 26.28
N ASP A 183 1.82 -6.72 26.91
CA ASP A 183 2.71 -5.56 27.08
C ASP A 183 3.26 -5.09 25.73
N LEU A 184 3.55 -6.03 24.82
CA LEU A 184 4.05 -5.70 23.47
C LEU A 184 2.93 -5.09 22.61
N CYS A 185 1.71 -5.63 22.67
CA CYS A 185 0.53 -5.05 22.03
C CYS A 185 0.28 -3.62 22.51
N TYR A 186 0.30 -3.41 23.83
CA TYR A 186 0.17 -2.10 24.46
C TYR A 186 1.25 -1.13 23.97
N SER A 187 2.52 -1.55 24.01
CA SER A 187 3.64 -0.70 23.62
C SER A 187 3.58 -0.31 22.14
N LEU A 188 3.21 -1.23 21.26
CA LEU A 188 3.03 -0.98 19.84
C LEU A 188 1.90 0.03 19.59
N GLN A 189 0.76 -0.18 20.25
CA GLN A 189 -0.41 0.70 20.14
C GLN A 189 -0.08 2.13 20.59
N GLU A 190 0.47 2.29 21.79
CA GLU A 190 0.85 3.60 22.33
C GLU A 190 1.90 4.31 21.46
N THR A 191 2.90 3.58 20.98
CA THR A 191 3.97 4.18 20.15
C THR A 191 3.40 4.67 18.82
N ILE A 192 2.60 3.85 18.12
CA ILE A 192 2.00 4.24 16.83
C ILE A 192 1.02 5.40 17.02
N PHE A 193 0.13 5.33 18.00
CA PHE A 193 -0.86 6.38 18.20
C PHE A 193 -0.22 7.69 18.64
N ALA A 194 0.83 7.65 19.46
CA ALA A 194 1.60 8.85 19.78
C ALA A 194 2.23 9.49 18.52
N MET A 195 2.75 8.69 17.57
CA MET A 195 3.26 9.22 16.29
C MET A 195 2.17 9.90 15.45
N LEU A 196 0.96 9.31 15.42
CA LEU A 196 -0.18 9.88 14.69
C LEU A 196 -0.69 11.17 15.34
N VAL A 197 -0.78 11.19 16.67
CA VAL A 197 -1.20 12.38 17.44
C VAL A 197 -0.21 13.52 17.23
N GLU A 198 1.10 13.25 17.32
CA GLU A 198 2.14 14.26 17.07
C GLU A 198 2.02 14.86 15.66
N ASN A 199 1.89 14.02 14.63
CA ASN A 199 1.77 14.53 13.26
C ASN A 199 0.47 15.31 13.03
N THR A 200 -0.62 14.87 13.64
CA THR A 200 -1.91 15.57 13.57
C THR A 200 -1.81 16.94 14.24
N GLU A 201 -1.19 17.02 15.42
CA GLU A 201 -0.94 18.28 16.10
C GLU A 201 -0.05 19.24 15.30
N ARG A 202 1.01 18.72 14.66
CA ARG A 202 1.88 19.49 13.76
C ARG A 202 1.08 20.04 12.58
N ALA A 203 0.25 19.21 11.95
CA ALA A 203 -0.59 19.62 10.83
C ALA A 203 -1.60 20.69 11.23
N MET A 204 -2.30 20.51 12.36
CA MET A 204 -3.22 21.52 12.90
C MET A 204 -2.54 22.86 13.15
N SER A 205 -1.34 22.83 13.75
CA SER A 205 -0.55 24.04 13.99
C SER A 205 -0.15 24.73 12.69
N HIS A 206 0.13 23.95 11.64
CA HIS A 206 0.54 24.47 10.34
C HIS A 206 -0.61 25.09 9.54
N CYS A 207 -1.79 24.45 9.54
CA CYS A 207 -2.96 24.95 8.80
C CYS A 207 -3.87 25.88 9.62
N GLY A 208 -3.62 26.02 10.93
CA GLY A 208 -4.44 26.84 11.83
C GLY A 208 -5.80 26.23 12.17
N SER A 209 -5.98 24.92 11.96
CA SER A 209 -7.25 24.24 12.27
C SER A 209 -7.51 24.15 13.78
N GLN A 210 -8.77 24.34 14.17
CA GLN A 210 -9.28 24.12 15.53
C GLN A 210 -10.15 22.86 15.61
N GLU A 211 -10.13 22.05 14.56
CA GLU A 211 -10.95 20.84 14.45
C GLU A 211 -10.11 19.71 13.89
N VAL A 212 -10.29 18.51 14.46
CA VAL A 212 -9.70 17.26 14.00
C VAL A 212 -10.83 16.30 13.70
N LEU A 213 -10.78 15.68 12.53
CA LEU A 213 -11.68 14.60 12.16
C LEU A 213 -10.88 13.30 12.05
N ILE A 214 -11.33 12.26 12.75
CA ILE A 214 -10.76 10.90 12.62
C ILE A 214 -11.69 10.06 11.74
N VAL A 215 -11.10 9.44 10.72
CA VAL A 215 -11.76 8.55 9.76
C VAL A 215 -10.90 7.30 9.51
N GLY A 216 -11.43 6.35 8.73
CA GLY A 216 -10.77 5.09 8.38
C GLY A 216 -10.97 4.01 9.45
N GLY A 217 -10.80 2.74 9.07
CA GLY A 217 -11.07 1.61 9.98
C GLY A 217 -10.24 1.63 11.28
N VAL A 218 -8.99 2.13 11.24
CA VAL A 218 -8.16 2.31 12.43
C VAL A 218 -8.68 3.46 13.32
N GLY A 219 -9.36 4.44 12.72
CA GLY A 219 -10.01 5.55 13.42
C GLY A 219 -11.11 5.11 14.39
N CYS A 220 -11.67 3.92 14.22
CA CYS A 220 -12.62 3.31 15.16
C CYS A 220 -11.97 2.90 16.50
N ASN A 221 -10.64 2.90 16.59
CA ASN A 221 -9.95 2.52 17.81
C ASN A 221 -10.15 3.57 18.91
N LEU A 222 -10.84 3.18 19.99
CA LEU A 222 -11.18 4.07 21.10
C LEU A 222 -9.96 4.66 21.80
N ARG A 223 -8.83 3.94 21.86
CA ARG A 223 -7.60 4.45 22.46
C ARG A 223 -6.97 5.55 21.61
N LEU A 224 -6.98 5.42 20.29
CA LEU A 224 -6.55 6.49 19.38
C LEU A 224 -7.45 7.73 19.52
N GLN A 225 -8.77 7.53 19.56
CA GLN A 225 -9.73 8.62 19.76
C GLN A 225 -9.51 9.33 21.10
N GLU A 226 -9.27 8.59 22.18
CA GLU A 226 -8.94 9.14 23.50
C GLU A 226 -7.68 10.01 23.45
N MET A 227 -6.58 9.51 22.88
CA MET A 227 -5.32 10.25 22.78
C MET A 227 -5.45 11.52 21.93
N MET A 228 -6.19 11.44 20.82
CA MET A 228 -6.49 12.60 19.97
C MET A 228 -7.42 13.61 20.68
N ASN A 229 -8.36 13.15 21.50
CA ASN A 229 -9.24 14.03 22.28
C ASN A 229 -8.44 14.82 23.31
N ILE A 230 -7.54 14.15 24.05
CA ILE A 230 -6.65 14.81 25.02
C ILE A 230 -5.84 15.91 24.31
N MET A 231 -5.18 15.59 23.20
CA MET A 231 -4.41 16.59 22.42
C MET A 231 -5.30 17.73 21.92
N SER A 232 -6.51 17.43 21.43
CA SER A 232 -7.44 18.45 20.94
C SER A 232 -7.90 19.39 22.07
N GLU A 233 -8.26 18.84 23.24
CA GLU A 233 -8.69 19.59 24.42
C GLU A 233 -7.57 20.49 24.96
N GLU A 234 -6.34 19.99 25.05
CA GLU A 234 -5.17 20.76 25.49
C GLU A 234 -4.89 21.97 24.59
N ARG A 235 -5.30 21.90 23.32
CA ARG A 235 -5.18 22.99 22.34
C ARG A 235 -6.41 23.90 22.28
N GLY A 236 -7.50 23.55 22.96
CA GLY A 236 -8.80 24.23 22.80
C GLY A 236 -9.50 23.93 21.46
N ALA A 237 -9.11 22.85 20.79
CA ALA A 237 -9.70 22.36 19.55
C ALA A 237 -10.79 21.31 19.83
N LYS A 238 -11.52 20.90 18.78
CA LYS A 238 -12.57 19.87 18.85
C LYS A 238 -12.18 18.63 18.08
N LEU A 239 -12.39 17.47 18.70
CA LEU A 239 -12.33 16.18 18.02
C LEU A 239 -13.73 15.79 17.51
N TYR A 240 -13.79 15.38 16.25
CA TYR A 240 -14.92 14.67 15.66
C TYR A 240 -14.48 13.24 15.38
N ALA A 241 -14.98 12.31 16.19
CA ALA A 241 -14.87 10.88 15.93
C ALA A 241 -16.14 10.41 15.23
N THR A 242 -15.99 9.74 14.09
CA THR A 242 -17.12 9.29 13.30
C THR A 242 -17.56 7.89 13.74
N ASP A 243 -18.88 7.61 13.70
CA ASP A 243 -19.44 6.28 13.94
C ASP A 243 -18.79 5.22 13.03
N GLU A 244 -18.52 4.02 13.57
CA GLU A 244 -17.85 2.92 12.87
C GLU A 244 -18.45 2.66 11.47
N ARG A 245 -19.77 2.76 11.35
CA ARG A 245 -20.50 2.51 10.09
C ARG A 245 -20.11 3.46 8.96
N PHE A 246 -19.59 4.63 9.29
CA PHE A 246 -19.14 5.64 8.31
C PHE A 246 -17.61 5.78 8.27
N CYS A 247 -16.88 5.20 9.23
CA CYS A 247 -15.41 5.18 9.25
C CYS A 247 -14.80 4.11 8.33
N ILE A 248 -15.51 3.00 8.12
CA ILE A 248 -15.06 1.93 7.21
C ILE A 248 -15.43 2.23 5.76
N ASP A 249 -14.72 1.63 4.81
CA ASP A 249 -15.01 1.80 3.38
C ASP A 249 -16.45 1.38 3.06
N ASN A 250 -17.27 2.34 2.63
CA ASN A 250 -18.69 2.13 2.37
C ASN A 250 -19.17 2.93 1.17
N GLY A 251 -20.24 2.47 0.51
CA GLY A 251 -20.79 3.16 -0.65
C GLY A 251 -21.43 4.52 -0.34
N ALA A 252 -21.82 4.77 0.91
CA ALA A 252 -22.47 6.03 1.30
C ALA A 252 -21.47 7.20 1.29
N MET A 253 -20.21 6.99 1.67
CA MET A 253 -19.18 8.04 1.59
C MET A 253 -18.92 8.48 0.14
N ILE A 254 -18.93 7.52 -0.79
CA ILE A 254 -18.76 7.77 -2.22
C ILE A 254 -19.98 8.51 -2.78
N ALA A 255 -21.18 8.06 -2.41
CA ALA A 255 -22.43 8.71 -2.81
C ALA A 255 -22.51 10.15 -2.28
N GLN A 256 -22.17 10.38 -1.01
CA GLN A 256 -22.19 11.73 -0.42
C GLN A 256 -21.21 12.65 -1.13
N ALA A 257 -19.94 12.24 -1.29
CA ALA A 257 -18.96 13.03 -2.01
C ALA A 257 -19.41 13.34 -3.45
N GLY A 258 -19.97 12.35 -4.16
CA GLY A 258 -20.51 12.54 -5.50
C GLY A 258 -21.71 13.50 -5.55
N ILE A 259 -22.60 13.47 -4.55
CA ILE A 259 -23.72 14.41 -4.44
C ILE A 259 -23.21 15.84 -4.21
N GLU A 260 -22.26 16.05 -3.29
CA GLU A 260 -21.67 17.38 -3.03
C GLU A 260 -20.96 17.93 -4.28
N MET A 261 -20.19 17.08 -4.98
CA MET A 261 -19.56 17.44 -6.26
C MET A 261 -20.62 17.81 -7.31
N PHE A 262 -21.68 17.03 -7.44
CA PHE A 262 -22.76 17.33 -8.39
C PHE A 262 -23.48 18.64 -8.04
N GLN A 263 -23.75 18.88 -6.76
CA GLN A 263 -24.42 20.09 -6.27
C GLN A 263 -23.58 21.36 -6.44
N SER A 264 -22.25 21.25 -6.34
CA SER A 264 -21.31 22.33 -6.68
C SER A 264 -21.15 22.55 -8.20
N GLY A 265 -21.85 21.76 -9.03
CA GLY A 265 -21.83 21.88 -10.49
C GLY A 265 -20.73 21.07 -11.17
N THR A 266 -20.00 20.24 -10.42
CA THR A 266 -18.98 19.35 -10.97
C THR A 266 -19.64 18.10 -11.57
N THR A 267 -19.39 17.86 -12.85
CA THR A 267 -19.87 16.66 -13.56
C THR A 267 -18.75 16.06 -14.41
N THR A 268 -18.66 14.73 -14.44
CA THR A 268 -17.66 14.03 -15.26
C THR A 268 -18.31 13.51 -16.55
N PRO A 269 -17.86 13.97 -17.73
CA PRO A 269 -18.24 13.39 -19.02
C PRO A 269 -17.96 11.89 -19.08
N TRP A 270 -18.82 11.14 -19.77
CA TRP A 270 -18.75 9.68 -19.78
C TRP A 270 -17.42 9.13 -20.33
N ASP A 271 -16.84 9.81 -21.33
CA ASP A 271 -15.56 9.47 -21.94
C ASP A 271 -14.35 9.72 -21.02
N LEU A 272 -14.54 10.47 -19.93
CA LEU A 272 -13.51 10.71 -18.91
C LEU A 272 -13.68 9.81 -17.67
N VAL A 273 -14.74 8.99 -17.61
CA VAL A 273 -14.94 8.04 -16.50
C VAL A 273 -13.95 6.89 -16.65
N THR A 274 -12.92 6.89 -15.81
CA THR A 274 -11.87 5.87 -15.79
C THR A 274 -11.38 5.61 -14.36
N CYS A 275 -10.56 4.57 -14.19
CA CYS A 275 -9.96 4.23 -12.91
C CYS A 275 -8.59 4.91 -12.76
N ALA A 276 -8.41 5.66 -11.67
CA ALA A 276 -7.12 6.23 -11.27
C ALA A 276 -6.57 5.48 -10.06
N GLN A 277 -5.66 4.51 -10.29
CA GLN A 277 -5.09 3.68 -9.21
C GLN A 277 -4.23 4.47 -8.20
N ARG A 278 -3.73 5.64 -8.59
CA ARG A 278 -2.89 6.53 -7.76
C ARG A 278 -3.48 7.93 -7.71
N TYR A 279 -4.80 8.00 -7.52
CA TYR A 279 -5.49 9.28 -7.47
C TYR A 279 -4.95 10.09 -6.28
N ARG A 280 -4.29 11.22 -6.55
CA ARG A 280 -3.74 12.06 -5.49
C ARG A 280 -4.82 12.96 -4.91
N THR A 281 -4.78 13.17 -3.60
CA THR A 281 -5.77 14.00 -2.89
C THR A 281 -5.77 15.45 -3.37
N ASP A 282 -4.65 15.95 -3.90
CA ASP A 282 -4.50 17.32 -4.43
C ASP A 282 -4.90 17.46 -5.91
N GLU A 283 -5.33 16.40 -6.58
CA GLU A 283 -5.80 16.45 -7.98
C GLU A 283 -7.29 16.79 -8.10
N VAL A 284 -8.03 16.76 -6.99
CA VAL A 284 -9.45 17.12 -6.95
C VAL A 284 -9.57 18.60 -6.58
N GLU A 285 -10.12 19.41 -7.48
CA GLU A 285 -10.47 20.78 -7.17
C GLU A 285 -11.76 20.79 -6.35
N VAL A 286 -11.69 21.34 -5.13
CA VAL A 286 -12.84 21.51 -4.23
C VAL A 286 -13.30 22.96 -4.33
N THR A 287 -14.40 23.20 -5.04
CA THR A 287 -14.96 24.54 -5.32
C THR A 287 -16.19 24.86 -4.49
#